data_AF-A0A8H7SYP2-F1
#
_entry.id   AF-A0A8H7SYP2-F1
#
_cell.length_a   1.000
_cell.length_b   1.000
_cell.length_c   1.000
_cell.angle_alpha   90.00
_cell.angle_beta   90.00
_cell.angle_gamma   90.00
#
_symmetry.space_group_name_H-M   'P 1'
#
loop_
_entity.id
_entity.type
_entity.pdbx_description
1 polymer ?
#
loop_
_entity_poly.entity_id
_entity_poly.type
_entity_poly.pdbx_seq_one_letter_code
_entity_poly.pdbx_strand_id
1 'polypeptide(L)'
;MMQLTQLPLELQLLIINHIKKDNHLDLAPLSQTCLQYFTMVADRFNWTRTVAILQPSKIHSSSLNYLMNVKSIKKRLTTKRLEVHNKDTDTIGLVVRILENQQTNSTINEIEMMIPTNAHDKVYQTLTNFPQTQLNQFTIRDPTDDGYIMAAHDDSLLRFLSTTLSQSQLTLQHLDISSFPSNILLSQFNTCQFPLTKSLRIALVGCQDQEHFHQYWRQFKSMFPNLKELTLTLTKQNVSLFKYLIQDISLFPWVRRLTITSRETPKGYLSREELRTSLLQLSGLNRITAGWDMIALT
;
A
#
# COMPACT_ATOMS: atom_id res chain seq x y z
N MET A 1 14.60 42.28 -19.05
CA MET A 1 15.21 40.93 -19.24
C MET A 1 14.08 39.92 -19.31
N MET A 2 13.93 39.19 -20.43
CA MET A 2 13.02 38.03 -20.46
C MET A 2 13.57 36.93 -19.55
N GLN A 3 12.75 36.39 -18.67
CA GLN A 3 13.14 35.25 -17.84
C GLN A 3 13.17 33.99 -18.71
N LEU A 4 14.19 33.15 -18.54
CA LEU A 4 14.39 31.91 -19.33
C LEU A 4 13.17 30.98 -19.31
N THR A 5 12.39 31.04 -18.22
CA THR A 5 11.14 30.30 -17.99
C THR A 5 10.00 30.66 -18.94
N GLN A 6 10.10 31.79 -19.66
CA GLN A 6 9.09 32.27 -20.60
C GLN A 6 9.31 31.77 -22.03
N LEU A 7 10.44 31.11 -22.31
CA LEU A 7 10.74 30.58 -23.65
C LEU A 7 10.03 29.25 -23.92
N PRO A 8 9.72 28.92 -25.18
CA PRO A 8 9.29 27.58 -25.58
C PRO A 8 10.29 26.50 -25.16
N LEU A 9 9.80 25.32 -24.78
CA LEU A 9 10.60 24.24 -24.21
C LEU A 9 11.74 23.80 -25.15
N GLU A 10 11.48 23.79 -26.46
CA GLU A 10 12.43 23.43 -27.51
C GLU A 10 13.61 24.41 -27.55
N LEU A 11 13.36 25.71 -27.35
CA LEU A 11 14.38 26.75 -27.28
C LEU A 11 15.18 26.67 -25.98
N GLN A 12 14.52 26.36 -24.86
CA GLN A 12 15.20 26.13 -23.59
C GLN A 12 16.17 24.94 -23.71
N LEU A 13 15.75 23.83 -24.32
CA LEU A 13 16.58 22.64 -24.54
C LEU A 13 17.75 22.90 -25.51
N LEU A 14 17.53 23.73 -26.54
CA LEU A 14 18.58 24.15 -27.48
C LEU A 14 19.67 25.01 -26.80
N ILE A 15 19.26 25.97 -25.96
CA ILE A 15 20.18 26.79 -25.15
C ILE A 15 21.01 25.90 -24.20
N ILE A 16 20.38 24.91 -23.59
CA ILE A 16 21.03 23.93 -22.69
C ILE A 16 22.08 23.09 -23.45
N ASN A 17 21.74 22.61 -24.64
CA ASN A 17 22.67 21.85 -25.47
C ASN A 17 23.86 22.71 -25.94
N HIS A 18 23.66 24.01 -26.10
CA HIS A 18 24.72 24.93 -26.50
C HIS A 18 25.71 25.21 -25.35
N ILE A 19 25.20 25.42 -24.12
CA ILE A 19 26.01 25.65 -22.91
C ILE A 19 26.92 24.45 -22.60
N LYS A 20 26.52 23.23 -22.97
CA LYS A 20 27.29 22.01 -22.75
C LYS A 20 28.59 21.92 -23.59
N LYS A 21 28.71 22.70 -24.68
CA LYS A 21 29.88 22.68 -25.57
C LYS A 21 30.99 23.62 -25.12
N ASP A 22 30.67 24.70 -24.43
CA ASP A 22 31.64 25.68 -23.97
C ASP A 22 31.87 25.54 -22.46
N ASN A 23 32.96 24.86 -22.10
CA ASN A 23 33.44 24.64 -20.74
C ASN A 23 33.76 25.96 -20.01
N HIS A 24 32.74 26.66 -19.53
CA HIS A 24 32.90 27.80 -18.64
C HIS A 24 32.50 27.39 -17.22
N LEU A 25 33.49 27.31 -16.33
CA LEU A 25 33.34 27.05 -14.89
C LEU A 25 32.28 27.94 -14.22
N ASP A 26 32.04 29.14 -14.76
CA ASP A 26 31.03 30.10 -14.30
C ASP A 26 29.58 29.68 -14.60
N LEU A 27 29.37 28.73 -15.51
CA LEU A 27 28.06 28.20 -15.86
C LEU A 27 27.75 26.88 -15.14
N ALA A 28 28.61 26.41 -14.22
CA ALA A 28 28.36 25.19 -13.45
C ALA A 28 26.99 25.19 -12.73
N PRO A 29 26.54 26.28 -12.08
CA PRO A 29 25.21 26.34 -11.46
C PRO A 29 24.07 26.26 -12.48
N LEU A 30 24.24 26.89 -13.64
CA LEU A 30 23.29 26.82 -14.76
C LEU A 30 23.25 25.40 -15.34
N SER A 31 24.40 24.77 -15.58
CA SER A 31 24.47 23.39 -16.06
C SER A 31 23.82 22.40 -15.09
N GLN A 32 23.98 22.59 -13.78
CA GLN A 32 23.35 21.77 -12.75
C GLN A 32 21.83 21.99 -12.69
N THR A 33 21.38 23.24 -12.81
CA THR A 33 19.96 23.59 -12.92
C THR A 33 19.34 23.02 -14.19
N CYS A 34 20.04 23.09 -15.32
CA CYS A 34 19.62 22.54 -16.59
C CYS A 34 19.60 21.00 -16.61
N LEU A 35 20.54 20.36 -15.91
CA LEU A 35 20.51 18.92 -15.67
C LEU A 35 19.26 18.55 -14.86
N GLN A 36 18.98 19.30 -13.78
CA GLN A 36 17.76 19.14 -12.98
C GLN A 36 16.48 19.34 -13.81
N TYR A 37 16.44 20.35 -14.69
CA TYR A 37 15.33 20.55 -15.62
C TYR A 37 15.19 19.42 -16.63
N PHE A 38 16.30 18.88 -17.16
CA PHE A 38 16.29 17.76 -18.08
C PHE A 38 15.76 16.48 -17.40
N THR A 39 16.21 16.17 -16.18
CA THR A 39 15.62 15.08 -15.37
C THR A 39 14.13 15.32 -15.12
N MET A 40 13.71 16.56 -14.86
CA MET A 40 12.30 16.90 -14.64
C MET A 40 11.42 16.81 -15.90
N VAL A 41 11.94 17.15 -17.08
CA VAL A 41 11.22 17.00 -18.35
C VAL A 41 11.12 15.53 -18.76
N ALA A 42 12.18 14.75 -18.57
CA ALA A 42 12.14 13.30 -18.71
C ALA A 42 11.13 12.66 -17.73
N ASP A 43 11.07 13.17 -16.51
CA ASP A 43 10.10 12.75 -15.51
C ASP A 43 8.66 13.07 -15.91
N ARG A 44 8.36 14.21 -16.55
CA ARG A 44 6.99 14.53 -16.98
C ARG A 44 6.32 13.42 -17.80
N PHE A 45 7.09 12.68 -18.61
CA PHE A 45 6.60 11.50 -19.34
C PHE A 45 6.46 10.26 -18.44
N ASN A 46 7.37 10.04 -17.47
CA ASN A 46 7.29 8.94 -16.51
C ASN A 46 6.06 9.03 -15.57
N TRP A 47 5.65 10.24 -15.20
CA TRP A 47 4.53 10.46 -14.28
C TRP A 47 3.16 10.09 -14.85
N THR A 48 3.07 9.80 -16.15
CA THR A 48 1.86 9.28 -16.81
C THR A 48 1.60 7.81 -16.55
N ARG A 49 2.59 7.08 -16.02
CA ARG A 49 2.47 5.64 -15.74
C ARG A 49 2.79 5.34 -14.29
N THR A 50 4.01 5.61 -13.84
CA THR A 50 4.48 5.24 -12.51
C THR A 50 5.21 6.41 -11.88
N VAL A 51 4.85 6.72 -10.63
CA VAL A 51 5.57 7.66 -9.79
C VAL A 51 6.17 6.86 -8.63
N ALA A 52 7.50 6.76 -8.61
CA ALA A 52 8.25 6.12 -7.55
C ALA A 52 8.95 7.17 -6.68
N ILE A 53 8.64 7.21 -5.39
CA ILE A 53 9.30 8.03 -4.38
C ILE A 53 10.15 7.09 -3.53
N LEU A 54 11.41 6.94 -3.93
CA LEU A 54 12.36 6.05 -3.25
C LEU A 54 13.22 6.85 -2.27
N GLN A 55 13.57 6.22 -1.15
CA GLN A 55 14.43 6.80 -0.12
C GLN A 55 15.75 7.28 -0.75
N PRO A 56 16.00 8.59 -0.78
CA PRO A 56 17.26 9.11 -1.27
C PRO A 56 18.28 9.11 -0.14
N SER A 57 19.52 8.82 -0.47
CA SER A 57 20.64 8.83 0.48
C SER A 57 20.84 10.20 1.15
N LYS A 58 20.47 11.30 0.47
CA LYS A 58 20.37 12.68 1.00
C LYS A 58 19.42 13.50 0.12
N ILE A 59 18.15 13.70 0.51
CA ILE A 59 17.32 14.73 -0.12
C ILE A 59 17.67 16.09 0.52
N HIS A 60 17.96 17.10 -0.31
CA HIS A 60 17.85 18.48 0.14
C HIS A 60 16.37 18.88 0.09
N SER A 61 15.82 19.31 1.23
CA SER A 61 14.43 19.79 1.37
C SER A 61 14.01 20.83 0.32
N SER A 62 14.98 21.58 -0.23
CA SER A 62 14.80 22.52 -1.35
C SER A 62 14.34 21.84 -2.65
N SER A 63 14.81 20.64 -2.97
CA SER A 63 14.41 19.89 -4.17
C SER A 63 12.98 19.38 -4.09
N LEU A 64 12.55 18.93 -2.90
CA LEU A 64 11.15 18.58 -2.64
C LEU A 64 10.24 19.80 -2.75
N ASN A 65 10.59 20.91 -2.09
CA ASN A 65 9.82 22.16 -2.16
C ASN A 65 9.69 22.68 -3.61
N TYR A 66 10.71 22.49 -4.43
CA TYR A 66 10.67 22.86 -5.84
C TYR A 66 9.73 21.96 -6.67
N LEU A 67 9.79 20.63 -6.52
CA LEU A 67 8.82 19.70 -7.13
C LEU A 67 7.38 20.03 -6.73
N MET A 68 7.21 20.41 -5.47
CA MET A 68 5.94 20.83 -4.89
C MET A 68 5.43 22.14 -5.51
N ASN A 69 6.32 23.07 -5.87
CA ASN A 69 5.98 24.38 -6.45
C ASN A 69 5.80 24.35 -7.98
N VAL A 70 6.59 23.58 -8.73
CA VAL A 70 6.45 23.44 -10.20
C VAL A 70 5.10 22.83 -10.59
N LYS A 71 4.45 22.10 -9.69
CA LYS A 71 3.12 21.52 -9.91
C LYS A 71 1.93 22.44 -9.65
N SER A 72 2.17 23.68 -9.21
CA SER A 72 1.15 24.73 -9.24
C SER A 72 0.69 25.09 -10.67
N ILE A 73 1.38 24.59 -11.70
CA ILE A 73 1.06 24.78 -13.11
C ILE A 73 -0.06 23.82 -13.55
N LYS A 74 -1.31 24.12 -13.17
CA LYS A 74 -2.66 23.80 -13.74
C LYS A 74 -2.98 22.45 -14.43
N LYS A 75 -2.05 21.52 -14.67
CA LYS A 75 -2.30 20.23 -15.32
C LYS A 75 -2.39 19.13 -14.26
N ARG A 76 -3.56 18.51 -14.15
CA ARG A 76 -3.78 17.33 -13.30
C ARG A 76 -2.93 16.15 -13.79
N LEU A 77 -2.58 15.27 -12.86
CA LEU A 77 -1.74 14.08 -13.06
C LEU A 77 -2.56 12.91 -13.62
N THR A 78 -1.91 12.04 -14.39
CA THR A 78 -2.51 10.81 -14.94
C THR A 78 -1.79 9.57 -14.45
N THR A 79 -1.29 9.63 -13.22
CA THR A 79 -0.47 8.58 -12.63
C THR A 79 -1.29 7.31 -12.47
N LYS A 80 -0.78 6.17 -12.94
CA LYS A 80 -1.45 4.86 -12.77
C LYS A 80 -0.96 4.13 -11.52
N ARG A 81 0.35 4.16 -11.28
CA ARG A 81 1.00 3.53 -10.14
C ARG A 81 1.71 4.56 -9.28
N LEU A 82 1.44 4.54 -7.99
CA LEU A 82 2.16 5.31 -6.98
C LEU A 82 2.92 4.35 -6.07
N GLU A 83 4.24 4.43 -6.10
CA GLU A 83 5.15 3.60 -5.33
C GLU A 83 5.97 4.49 -4.39
N VAL A 84 5.98 4.19 -3.09
CA VAL A 84 6.64 5.00 -2.06
C VAL A 84 7.40 4.06 -1.15
N HIS A 85 8.72 4.22 -1.09
CA HIS A 85 9.57 3.51 -0.15
C HIS A 85 10.38 4.55 0.62
N ASN A 86 9.84 5.03 1.74
CA ASN A 86 10.55 5.99 2.57
C ASN A 86 10.31 5.74 4.06
N LYS A 87 11.38 5.82 4.83
CA LYS A 87 11.36 5.75 6.30
C LYS A 87 11.16 7.11 6.96
N ASP A 88 11.21 8.19 6.18
CA ASP A 88 11.09 9.56 6.64
C ASP A 88 9.71 10.17 6.30
N THR A 89 9.23 11.08 7.16
CA THR A 89 7.94 11.75 7.02
C THR A 89 7.98 12.92 6.03
N ASP A 90 9.17 13.40 5.69
CA ASP A 90 9.39 14.56 4.80
C ASP A 90 8.75 14.40 3.41
N THR A 91 8.65 13.16 2.89
CA THR A 91 8.05 12.92 1.57
C THR A 91 6.53 12.77 1.59
N ILE A 92 5.90 12.71 2.76
CA ILE A 92 4.45 12.51 2.86
C ILE A 92 3.69 13.70 2.27
N GLY A 93 4.24 14.92 2.39
CA GLY A 93 3.67 16.09 1.73
C GLY A 93 3.57 15.92 0.20
N LEU A 94 4.58 15.31 -0.41
CA LEU A 94 4.59 15.02 -1.85
C LEU A 94 3.56 13.94 -2.21
N VAL A 95 3.49 12.87 -1.42
CA VAL A 95 2.49 11.80 -1.59
C VAL A 95 1.07 12.38 -1.58
N VAL A 96 0.76 13.20 -0.58
CA VAL A 96 -0.55 13.86 -0.46
C VAL A 96 -0.86 14.69 -1.70
N ARG A 97 0.07 15.56 -2.13
CA ARG A 97 -0.15 16.37 -3.34
C ARG A 97 -0.31 15.55 -4.60
N ILE A 98 0.31 14.36 -4.69
CA ILE A 98 0.12 13.49 -5.85
C ILE A 98 -1.30 12.94 -5.86
N LEU A 99 -1.78 12.43 -4.73
CA LEU A 99 -3.13 11.90 -4.60
C LEU A 99 -4.19 12.99 -4.87
N GLU A 100 -3.98 14.20 -4.33
CA GLU A 100 -4.88 15.35 -4.52
C GLU A 100 -4.96 15.83 -5.98
N ASN A 101 -3.85 15.77 -6.71
CA ASN A 101 -3.74 16.35 -8.05
C ASN A 101 -4.01 15.36 -9.19
N GLN A 102 -4.67 14.23 -8.93
CA GLN A 102 -5.05 13.29 -9.98
C GLN A 102 -6.14 13.86 -10.91
N GLN A 103 -6.12 13.47 -12.19
CA GLN A 103 -7.06 13.93 -13.21
C GLN A 103 -8.48 13.47 -12.90
N THR A 104 -8.61 12.19 -12.54
CA THR A 104 -9.84 11.53 -12.14
C THR A 104 -9.59 10.61 -10.96
N ASN A 105 -10.66 10.23 -10.28
CA ASN A 105 -10.69 9.27 -9.17
C ASN A 105 -10.42 7.82 -9.62
N SER A 106 -10.10 7.58 -10.90
CA SER A 106 -9.82 6.25 -11.45
C SER A 106 -8.46 6.20 -12.17
N THR A 107 -7.66 7.25 -12.02
CA THR A 107 -6.34 7.32 -12.66
C THR A 107 -5.37 6.33 -12.02
N ILE A 108 -5.26 6.37 -10.69
CA ILE A 108 -4.39 5.46 -9.95
C ILE A 108 -5.12 4.14 -9.75
N ASN A 109 -4.51 3.06 -10.22
CA ASN A 109 -4.97 1.69 -10.02
C ASN A 109 -4.02 0.88 -9.10
N GLU A 110 -2.80 1.36 -8.86
CA GLU A 110 -1.83 0.68 -7.99
C GLU A 110 -1.24 1.67 -6.99
N ILE A 111 -1.41 1.40 -5.71
CA ILE A 111 -0.78 2.15 -4.62
C ILE A 111 0.06 1.18 -3.81
N GLU A 112 1.35 1.47 -3.70
CA GLU A 112 2.30 0.73 -2.86
C GLU A 112 3.08 1.71 -1.99
N MET A 113 2.88 1.66 -0.68
CA MET A 113 3.52 2.56 0.27
C MET A 113 4.15 1.80 1.44
N MET A 114 5.46 1.93 1.56
CA MET A 114 6.23 1.58 2.74
C MET A 114 6.61 2.89 3.44
N ILE A 115 5.78 3.33 4.40
CA ILE A 115 5.86 4.61 5.11
C ILE A 115 5.67 4.43 6.63
N PRO A 116 6.23 5.30 7.47
CA PRO A 116 6.08 5.19 8.92
C PRO A 116 4.62 5.26 9.38
N THR A 117 4.29 4.54 10.44
CA THR A 117 2.95 4.44 11.05
C THR A 117 2.29 5.79 11.31
N ASN A 118 3.06 6.77 11.78
CA ASN A 118 2.56 8.13 12.06
C ASN A 118 2.09 8.89 10.80
N ALA A 119 2.40 8.41 9.60
CA ALA A 119 1.96 8.98 8.34
C ALA A 119 0.74 8.28 7.73
N HIS A 120 0.33 7.11 8.26
CA HIS A 120 -0.75 6.30 7.70
C HIS A 120 -2.08 7.05 7.72
N ASP A 121 -2.43 7.65 8.86
CA ASP A 121 -3.67 8.43 9.05
C ASP A 121 -3.81 9.54 8.00
N LYS A 122 -2.73 10.30 7.78
CA LYS A 122 -2.71 11.37 6.78
C LYS A 122 -2.98 10.85 5.36
N VAL A 123 -2.44 9.69 5.01
CA VAL A 123 -2.71 9.06 3.70
C VAL A 123 -4.15 8.58 3.60
N TYR A 124 -4.70 7.93 4.63
CA TYR A 124 -6.10 7.50 4.65
C TYR A 124 -7.07 8.69 4.58
N GLN A 125 -6.76 9.78 5.27
CA GLN A 125 -7.52 11.03 5.20
C GLN A 125 -7.47 11.64 3.79
N THR A 126 -6.29 11.66 3.15
CA THR A 126 -6.17 12.14 1.77
C THR A 126 -6.97 11.27 0.80
N LEU A 127 -6.89 9.94 0.92
CA LEU A 127 -7.66 9.03 0.08
C LEU A 127 -9.17 9.14 0.34
N THR A 128 -9.58 9.45 1.56
CA THR A 128 -10.99 9.75 1.86
C THR A 128 -11.49 10.98 1.10
N ASN A 129 -10.67 12.04 1.04
CA ASN A 129 -11.04 13.28 0.36
C ASN A 129 -10.87 13.20 -1.18
N PHE A 130 -9.93 12.37 -1.65
CA PHE A 130 -9.56 12.20 -3.05
C PHE A 130 -9.51 10.70 -3.40
N PRO A 131 -10.68 10.03 -3.41
CA PRO A 131 -10.76 8.57 -3.49
C PRO A 131 -10.28 8.04 -4.84
N GLN A 132 -9.66 6.86 -4.79
CA GLN A 132 -9.32 6.06 -5.97
C GLN A 132 -10.28 4.86 -6.06
N THR A 133 -11.07 4.79 -7.13
CA THR A 133 -12.24 3.90 -7.25
C THR A 133 -12.01 2.65 -8.11
N GLN A 134 -10.82 2.50 -8.69
CA GLN A 134 -10.47 1.35 -9.54
C GLN A 134 -9.11 0.76 -9.14
N LEU A 135 -8.86 0.65 -7.84
CA LEU A 135 -7.62 0.05 -7.34
C LEU A 135 -7.60 -1.45 -7.67
N ASN A 136 -6.52 -1.87 -8.32
CA ASN A 136 -6.14 -3.27 -8.51
C ASN A 136 -5.24 -3.75 -7.36
N GLN A 137 -4.38 -2.86 -6.86
CA GLN A 137 -3.47 -3.13 -5.76
C GLN A 137 -3.47 -1.95 -4.79
N PHE A 138 -3.56 -2.27 -3.50
CA PHE A 138 -3.43 -1.31 -2.42
C PHE A 138 -2.53 -1.87 -1.32
N THR A 139 -1.43 -1.20 -1.04
CA THR A 139 -0.48 -1.56 0.00
C THR A 139 -0.08 -0.33 0.82
N ILE A 140 -0.26 -0.40 2.15
CA ILE A 140 0.28 0.57 3.10
C ILE A 140 0.87 -0.19 4.29
N ARG A 141 2.18 -0.04 4.51
CA ARG A 141 2.91 -0.73 5.57
C ARG A 141 3.98 0.16 6.18
N ASP A 142 4.32 -0.13 7.43
CA ASP A 142 5.50 0.46 8.06
C ASP A 142 6.74 -0.43 7.81
N PRO A 143 7.81 0.10 7.19
CA PRO A 143 9.04 -0.66 6.94
C PRO A 143 9.83 -1.01 8.21
N THR A 144 9.53 -0.35 9.34
CA THR A 144 10.18 -0.52 10.64
C THR A 144 9.33 -1.32 11.62
N ASP A 145 8.01 -1.35 11.44
CA ASP A 145 7.08 -1.97 12.38
C ASP A 145 5.85 -2.57 11.69
N ASP A 146 6.09 -3.69 11.02
CA ASP A 146 5.06 -4.41 10.25
C ASP A 146 4.07 -5.21 11.13
N GLY A 147 4.20 -5.10 12.45
CA GLY A 147 3.36 -5.81 13.42
C GLY A 147 2.47 -4.89 14.26
N TYR A 148 2.51 -3.57 14.05
CA TYR A 148 1.58 -2.64 14.69
C TYR A 148 0.15 -2.88 14.19
N ILE A 149 -0.83 -2.62 15.05
CA ILE A 149 -2.25 -2.70 14.72
C ILE A 149 -2.89 -1.34 15.04
N MET A 150 -3.67 -0.80 14.10
CA MET A 150 -4.38 0.46 14.28
C MET A 150 -5.49 0.33 15.32
N ALA A 151 -5.78 1.43 16.01
CA ALA A 151 -6.92 1.48 16.93
C ALA A 151 -8.24 1.34 16.15
N ALA A 152 -9.17 0.57 16.71
CA ALA A 152 -10.39 0.21 15.98
C ALA A 152 -11.42 1.35 15.82
N HIS A 153 -11.12 2.55 16.32
CA HIS A 153 -12.05 3.69 16.38
C HIS A 153 -11.49 4.90 15.62
N ASP A 154 -10.60 4.66 14.66
CA ASP A 154 -10.08 5.72 13.82
C ASP A 154 -11.10 6.10 12.74
N ASP A 155 -11.70 7.28 12.87
CA ASP A 155 -12.70 7.81 11.94
C ASP A 155 -12.16 7.92 10.51
N SER A 156 -10.88 8.20 10.33
CA SER A 156 -10.28 8.33 9.00
C SER A 156 -10.26 6.99 8.27
N LEU A 157 -9.98 5.89 8.99
CA LEU A 157 -10.00 4.53 8.46
C LEU A 157 -11.40 4.10 8.04
N LEU A 158 -12.40 4.37 8.88
CA LEU A 158 -13.80 4.02 8.59
C LEU A 158 -14.28 4.74 7.32
N ARG A 159 -13.93 6.02 7.18
CA ARG A 159 -14.27 6.79 5.97
C ARG A 159 -13.46 6.35 4.76
N PHE A 160 -12.20 5.99 4.92
CA PHE A 160 -11.39 5.45 3.84
C PHE A 160 -12.00 4.16 3.28
N LEU A 161 -12.43 3.25 4.14
CA LEU A 161 -13.10 2.03 3.71
C LEU A 161 -14.37 2.34 2.90
N SER A 162 -15.20 3.27 3.36
CA SER A 162 -16.50 3.56 2.74
C SER A 162 -16.39 4.34 1.43
N THR A 163 -15.38 5.19 1.31
CA THR A 163 -15.22 6.09 0.16
C THR A 163 -14.26 5.58 -0.91
N THR A 164 -13.24 4.81 -0.52
CA THR A 164 -12.16 4.36 -1.42
C THR A 164 -12.17 2.86 -1.61
N LEU A 165 -12.08 2.08 -0.52
CA LEU A 165 -11.93 0.63 -0.63
C LEU A 165 -13.19 -0.04 -1.19
N SER A 166 -14.37 0.34 -0.71
CA SER A 166 -15.67 -0.18 -1.19
C SER A 166 -15.88 0.05 -2.68
N GLN A 167 -15.43 1.20 -3.19
CA GLN A 167 -15.57 1.57 -4.61
C GLN A 167 -14.69 0.70 -5.50
N SER A 168 -13.55 0.25 -4.98
CA SER A 168 -12.61 -0.62 -5.69
C SER A 168 -12.93 -2.12 -5.53
N GLN A 169 -14.07 -2.50 -4.94
CA GLN A 169 -14.36 -3.90 -4.59
C GLN A 169 -14.35 -4.87 -5.78
N LEU A 170 -14.72 -4.39 -6.97
CA LEU A 170 -14.78 -5.20 -8.20
C LEU A 170 -13.46 -5.24 -8.97
N THR A 171 -12.44 -4.44 -8.60
CA THR A 171 -11.15 -4.37 -9.29
C THR A 171 -10.00 -4.90 -8.45
N LEU A 172 -10.12 -4.83 -7.12
CA LEU A 172 -9.04 -5.12 -6.18
C LEU A 172 -8.61 -6.59 -6.23
N GLN A 173 -7.34 -6.81 -6.57
CA GLN A 173 -6.71 -8.14 -6.64
C GLN A 173 -5.76 -8.38 -5.47
N HIS A 174 -5.09 -7.33 -5.01
CA HIS A 174 -4.09 -7.37 -3.95
C HIS A 174 -4.38 -6.29 -2.90
N LEU A 175 -4.62 -6.72 -1.67
CA LEU A 175 -4.84 -5.83 -0.53
C LEU A 175 -3.84 -6.15 0.57
N ASP A 176 -2.95 -5.22 0.87
CA ASP A 176 -1.95 -5.36 1.92
C ASP A 176 -1.99 -4.17 2.89
N ILE A 177 -2.70 -4.39 3.99
CA ILE A 177 -2.90 -3.42 5.07
C ILE A 177 -2.63 -4.14 6.40
N SER A 178 -1.37 -4.53 6.61
CA SER A 178 -0.94 -5.39 7.73
C SER A 178 -1.32 -4.88 9.12
N SER A 179 -1.54 -3.57 9.26
CA SER A 179 -1.96 -2.92 10.51
C SER A 179 -3.48 -2.80 10.70
N PHE A 180 -4.27 -3.12 9.67
CA PHE A 180 -5.71 -2.85 9.67
C PHE A 180 -6.48 -3.94 10.43
N PRO A 181 -7.31 -3.60 11.44
CA PRO A 181 -8.09 -4.57 12.20
C PRO A 181 -9.21 -5.21 11.35
N SER A 182 -9.16 -6.53 11.21
CA SER A 182 -10.11 -7.29 10.38
C SER A 182 -11.57 -7.23 10.85
N ASN A 183 -11.84 -7.10 12.16
CA ASN A 183 -13.20 -6.91 12.68
C ASN A 183 -13.89 -5.64 12.15
N ILE A 184 -13.15 -4.56 11.93
CA ILE A 184 -13.71 -3.32 11.38
C ILE A 184 -14.20 -3.56 9.96
N LEU A 185 -13.38 -4.24 9.17
CA LEU A 185 -13.72 -4.59 7.79
C LEU A 185 -15.01 -5.41 7.74
N LEU A 186 -15.14 -6.43 8.59
CA LEU A 186 -16.32 -7.32 8.59
C LEU A 186 -17.57 -6.67 9.18
N SER A 187 -17.43 -5.87 10.25
CA SER A 187 -18.58 -5.25 10.93
C SER A 187 -19.21 -4.12 10.12
N GLN A 188 -18.41 -3.32 9.43
CA GLN A 188 -18.88 -2.14 8.70
C GLN A 188 -19.29 -2.46 7.25
N PHE A 189 -18.76 -3.54 6.67
CA PHE A 189 -18.95 -3.87 5.25
C PHE A 189 -19.49 -5.28 5.04
N ASN A 190 -20.52 -5.67 5.80
CA ASN A 190 -21.15 -6.98 5.63
C ASN A 190 -21.75 -7.24 4.23
N THR A 191 -21.95 -6.18 3.43
CA THR A 191 -22.48 -6.26 2.06
C THR A 191 -21.41 -6.20 0.97
N CYS A 192 -20.20 -5.73 1.25
CA CYS A 192 -19.15 -5.65 0.23
C CYS A 192 -18.50 -7.00 0.01
N GLN A 193 -18.23 -7.28 -1.26
CA GLN A 193 -17.52 -8.48 -1.69
C GLN A 193 -16.37 -8.08 -2.60
N PHE A 194 -15.22 -8.70 -2.39
CA PHE A 194 -14.00 -8.50 -3.16
C PHE A 194 -13.71 -9.76 -3.98
N PRO A 195 -14.51 -10.05 -5.03
CA PRO A 195 -14.44 -11.32 -5.75
C PRO A 195 -13.13 -11.52 -6.51
N LEU A 196 -12.41 -10.45 -6.86
CA LEU A 196 -11.13 -10.54 -7.58
C LEU A 196 -9.91 -10.62 -6.65
N THR A 197 -10.07 -10.43 -5.35
CA THR A 197 -8.95 -10.41 -4.40
C THR A 197 -8.36 -11.80 -4.24
N LYS A 198 -7.10 -11.94 -4.64
CA LYS A 198 -6.32 -13.19 -4.60
C LYS A 198 -5.35 -13.20 -3.41
N SER A 199 -4.86 -12.02 -3.01
CA SER A 199 -3.91 -11.87 -1.91
C SER A 199 -4.41 -10.83 -0.93
N LEU A 200 -4.47 -11.20 0.34
CA LEU A 200 -4.89 -10.35 1.44
C LEU A 200 -3.85 -10.43 2.56
N ARG A 201 -3.42 -9.27 3.03
CA ARG A 201 -2.67 -9.12 4.27
C ARG A 201 -3.37 -8.13 5.19
N ILE A 202 -3.67 -8.58 6.41
CA ILE A 202 -4.51 -7.84 7.37
C ILE A 202 -4.18 -8.23 8.81
N ALA A 203 -4.48 -7.36 9.78
CA ALA A 203 -4.36 -7.72 11.19
C ALA A 203 -5.58 -8.51 11.67
N LEU A 204 -5.34 -9.68 12.29
CA LEU A 204 -6.41 -10.48 12.86
C LEU A 204 -6.83 -9.88 14.21
N VAL A 205 -8.01 -9.25 14.20
CA VAL A 205 -8.68 -8.74 15.39
C VAL A 205 -10.12 -9.20 15.33
N GLY A 206 -10.60 -9.88 16.37
CA GLY A 206 -11.98 -10.39 16.42
C GLY A 206 -12.52 -10.45 17.85
N CYS A 207 -13.78 -10.89 17.97
CA CYS A 207 -14.39 -11.14 19.27
C CYS A 207 -13.62 -12.27 19.99
N GLN A 208 -13.57 -12.24 21.32
CA GLN A 208 -12.97 -13.33 22.11
C GLN A 208 -13.97 -14.46 22.42
N ASP A 209 -15.24 -14.26 22.06
CA ASP A 209 -16.29 -15.24 22.27
C ASP A 209 -16.25 -16.34 21.19
N GLN A 210 -16.03 -17.58 21.63
CA GLN A 210 -15.88 -18.75 20.76
C GLN A 210 -17.15 -19.04 19.96
N GLU A 211 -18.33 -18.72 20.50
CA GLU A 211 -19.61 -18.93 19.80
C GLU A 211 -19.68 -18.16 18.48
N HIS A 212 -18.98 -17.03 18.40
CA HIS A 212 -18.99 -16.12 17.26
C HIS A 212 -17.86 -16.37 16.25
N PHE A 213 -16.89 -17.25 16.55
CA PHE A 213 -15.74 -17.51 15.66
C PHE A 213 -16.17 -18.05 14.29
N HIS A 214 -17.16 -18.94 14.30
CA HIS A 214 -17.68 -19.53 13.08
C HIS A 214 -18.33 -18.49 12.17
N GLN A 215 -19.17 -17.61 12.73
CA GLN A 215 -19.81 -16.52 11.99
C GLN A 215 -18.77 -15.55 11.43
N TYR A 216 -17.76 -15.20 12.24
CA TYR A 216 -16.66 -14.34 11.81
C TYR A 216 -15.98 -14.87 10.55
N TRP A 217 -15.57 -16.13 10.53
CA TRP A 217 -14.88 -16.71 9.37
C TRP A 217 -15.80 -16.94 8.18
N ARG A 218 -17.09 -17.23 8.39
CA ARG A 218 -18.08 -17.27 7.31
C ARG A 218 -18.24 -15.91 6.63
N GLN A 219 -18.33 -14.84 7.41
CA GLN A 219 -18.36 -13.47 6.88
C GLN A 219 -17.08 -13.17 6.10
N PHE A 220 -15.92 -13.48 6.68
CA PHE A 220 -14.64 -13.31 6.00
C PHE A 220 -14.56 -14.06 4.66
N LYS A 221 -15.01 -15.32 4.63
CA LYS A 221 -15.10 -16.14 3.41
C LYS A 221 -16.02 -15.51 2.37
N SER A 222 -17.19 -15.01 2.79
CA SER A 222 -18.15 -14.36 1.89
C SER A 222 -17.61 -13.07 1.28
N MET A 223 -16.80 -12.32 2.05
CA MET A 223 -16.18 -11.08 1.58
C MET A 223 -15.04 -11.36 0.59
N PHE A 224 -14.29 -12.45 0.76
CA PHE A 224 -13.13 -12.81 -0.08
C PHE A 224 -13.26 -14.23 -0.68
N PRO A 225 -14.21 -14.44 -1.61
CA PRO A 225 -14.58 -15.79 -2.06
C PRO A 225 -13.51 -16.48 -2.94
N ASN A 226 -12.50 -15.76 -3.44
CA ASN A 226 -11.47 -16.32 -4.33
C ASN A 226 -10.04 -16.15 -3.77
N LEU A 227 -9.91 -15.97 -2.45
CA LEU A 227 -8.64 -15.67 -1.79
C LEU A 227 -7.64 -16.83 -1.84
N LYS A 228 -6.50 -16.67 -2.51
CA LYS A 228 -5.47 -17.71 -2.60
C LYS A 228 -4.39 -17.58 -1.53
N GLU A 229 -4.15 -16.37 -1.06
CA GLU A 229 -3.03 -16.03 -0.18
C GLU A 229 -3.53 -15.16 0.96
N LEU A 230 -3.40 -15.65 2.18
CA LEU A 230 -3.80 -14.94 3.38
C LEU A 230 -2.59 -14.75 4.28
N THR A 231 -2.28 -13.49 4.59
CA THR A 231 -1.29 -13.13 5.61
C THR A 231 -1.97 -12.46 6.78
N LEU A 232 -1.84 -13.02 7.97
CA LEU A 232 -2.43 -12.50 9.20
C LEU A 232 -1.35 -11.91 10.10
N THR A 233 -1.53 -10.66 10.52
CA THR A 233 -0.80 -10.11 11.67
C THR A 233 -1.54 -10.56 12.94
N LEU A 234 -0.91 -11.45 13.71
CA LEU A 234 -1.49 -12.14 14.86
C LEU A 234 -0.96 -11.55 16.18
N THR A 235 -1.85 -11.35 17.15
CA THR A 235 -1.48 -11.08 18.54
C THR A 235 -1.93 -12.23 19.43
N LYS A 236 -1.32 -12.37 20.62
CA LYS A 236 -1.65 -13.43 21.59
C LYS A 236 -3.14 -13.57 21.87
N GLN A 237 -3.87 -12.46 21.92
CA GLN A 237 -5.30 -12.43 22.22
C GLN A 237 -6.17 -13.07 21.13
N ASN A 238 -5.70 -13.10 19.88
CA ASN A 238 -6.47 -13.61 18.73
C ASN A 238 -6.05 -15.04 18.31
N VAL A 239 -5.21 -15.70 19.12
CA VAL A 239 -4.73 -17.07 18.82
C VAL A 239 -5.87 -18.07 18.79
N SER A 240 -6.86 -17.96 19.69
CA SER A 240 -8.02 -18.85 19.72
C SER A 240 -8.86 -18.75 18.44
N LEU A 241 -9.13 -17.53 17.96
CA LEU A 241 -9.82 -17.28 16.70
C LEU A 241 -9.05 -17.86 15.50
N PHE A 242 -7.73 -17.72 15.50
CA PHE A 242 -6.87 -18.35 14.49
C PHE A 242 -6.89 -19.88 14.57
N LYS A 243 -6.85 -20.48 15.77
CA LYS A 243 -6.94 -21.93 15.93
C LYS A 243 -8.24 -22.49 15.35
N TYR A 244 -9.34 -21.74 15.46
CA TYR A 244 -10.61 -22.11 14.85
C TYR A 244 -10.53 -22.19 13.32
N LEU A 245 -9.88 -21.22 12.67
CA LEU A 245 -9.67 -21.21 11.22
C LEU A 245 -9.01 -22.51 10.73
N ILE A 246 -7.99 -22.96 11.43
CA ILE A 246 -7.16 -24.10 11.00
C ILE A 246 -7.76 -25.46 11.37
N GLN A 247 -8.84 -25.49 12.14
CA GLN A 247 -9.58 -26.71 12.50
C GLN A 247 -10.73 -26.99 11.52
N ASP A 248 -11.26 -25.97 10.85
CA ASP A 248 -12.42 -26.11 9.95
C ASP A 248 -12.00 -26.13 8.48
N ILE A 249 -11.95 -27.35 7.93
CA ILE A 249 -11.59 -27.67 6.55
C ILE A 249 -12.53 -27.02 5.52
N SER A 250 -13.76 -26.67 5.92
CA SER A 250 -14.78 -26.14 5.01
C SER A 250 -14.65 -24.64 4.74
N LEU A 251 -13.93 -23.89 5.58
CA LEU A 251 -13.91 -22.43 5.52
C LEU A 251 -13.11 -21.91 4.32
N PHE A 252 -11.96 -22.51 3.98
CA PHE A 252 -11.08 -21.98 2.94
C PHE A 252 -10.43 -23.07 2.06
N PRO A 253 -11.21 -23.87 1.33
CA PRO A 253 -10.66 -24.98 0.53
C PRO A 253 -9.78 -24.53 -0.65
N TRP A 254 -9.74 -23.22 -0.95
CA TRP A 254 -8.99 -22.65 -2.07
C TRP A 254 -7.79 -21.78 -1.64
N VAL A 255 -7.59 -21.55 -0.33
CA VAL A 255 -6.42 -20.81 0.18
C VAL A 255 -5.21 -21.71 0.08
N ARG A 256 -4.24 -21.32 -0.75
CA ARG A 256 -3.01 -22.08 -1.01
C ARG A 256 -1.88 -21.74 -0.05
N ARG A 257 -1.87 -20.51 0.47
CA ARG A 257 -0.80 -20.00 1.33
C ARG A 257 -1.39 -19.24 2.51
N LEU A 258 -0.99 -19.64 3.72
CA LEU A 258 -1.33 -18.98 4.97
C LEU A 258 -0.03 -18.53 5.66
N THR A 259 0.14 -17.22 5.82
CA THR A 259 1.30 -16.63 6.50
C THR A 259 0.85 -15.96 7.78
N ILE A 260 1.59 -16.15 8.85
CA ILE A 260 1.37 -15.57 10.16
C ILE A 260 2.58 -14.71 10.48
N THR A 261 2.32 -13.44 10.73
CA THR A 261 3.30 -12.46 11.20
C THR A 261 2.87 -11.96 12.58
N SER A 262 3.81 -11.63 13.45
CA SER A 262 3.52 -11.12 14.78
C SER A 262 4.73 -10.36 15.31
N ARG A 263 4.50 -9.37 16.18
CA ARG A 263 5.59 -8.74 16.95
C ARG A 263 6.20 -9.71 17.96
N GLU A 264 5.38 -10.62 18.48
CA GLU A 264 5.82 -11.66 19.42
C GLU A 264 6.17 -12.92 18.62
N THR A 265 7.07 -13.76 19.12
CA THR A 265 7.42 -14.99 18.42
C THR A 265 6.19 -15.92 18.35
N PRO A 266 5.67 -16.27 17.15
CA PRO A 266 4.48 -17.13 17.03
C PRO A 266 4.68 -18.50 17.67
N LYS A 267 5.95 -18.94 17.79
CA LYS A 267 6.36 -20.17 18.47
C LYS A 267 5.96 -20.24 19.93
N GLY A 268 5.70 -19.10 20.58
CA GLY A 268 5.22 -19.06 21.96
C GLY A 268 3.73 -19.42 22.11
N TYR A 269 2.96 -19.43 21.01
CA TYR A 269 1.50 -19.57 21.05
C TYR A 269 0.96 -20.68 20.16
N LEU A 270 1.73 -21.10 19.16
CA LEU A 270 1.36 -22.12 18.19
C LEU A 270 2.37 -23.25 18.25
N SER A 271 1.90 -24.49 18.43
CA SER A 271 2.81 -25.64 18.33
C SER A 271 3.05 -26.00 16.87
N ARG A 272 4.24 -26.53 16.59
CA ARG A 272 4.61 -26.95 15.23
C ARG A 272 3.75 -28.13 14.78
N GLU A 273 3.45 -29.04 15.69
CA GLU A 273 2.64 -30.24 15.46
C GLU A 273 1.19 -29.88 15.13
N GLU A 274 0.59 -28.91 15.83
CA GLU A 274 -0.76 -28.40 15.52
C GLU A 274 -0.80 -27.85 14.10
N LEU A 275 0.13 -26.96 13.74
CA LEU A 275 0.16 -26.35 12.41
C LEU A 275 0.44 -27.36 11.30
N ARG A 276 1.32 -28.34 11.55
CA ARG A 276 1.59 -29.43 10.60
C ARG A 276 0.35 -30.29 10.38
N THR A 277 -0.38 -30.61 11.45
CA THR A 277 -1.61 -31.40 11.37
C THR A 277 -2.67 -30.66 10.55
N SER A 278 -2.86 -29.36 10.80
CA SER A 278 -3.76 -28.53 10.00
C SER A 278 -3.35 -28.45 8.53
N LEU A 279 -2.06 -28.31 8.22
CA LEU A 279 -1.57 -28.30 6.83
C LEU A 279 -1.89 -29.60 6.08
N LEU A 280 -1.92 -30.75 6.77
CA LEU A 280 -2.28 -32.04 6.18
C LEU A 280 -3.79 -32.24 6.04
N GLN A 281 -4.59 -31.58 6.89
CA GLN A 281 -6.04 -31.74 6.92
C GLN A 281 -6.78 -30.76 6.00
N LEU A 282 -6.26 -29.54 5.83
CA LEU A 282 -6.90 -28.50 5.04
C LEU A 282 -6.64 -28.73 3.53
N SER A 283 -7.62 -29.31 2.84
CA SER A 283 -7.54 -29.53 1.39
C SER A 283 -7.36 -28.20 0.66
N GLY A 284 -6.27 -28.08 -0.11
CA GLY A 284 -5.94 -26.88 -0.88
C GLY A 284 -4.90 -25.95 -0.24
N LEU A 285 -4.61 -26.10 1.06
CA LEU A 285 -3.54 -25.37 1.73
C LEU A 285 -2.19 -26.05 1.53
N ASN A 286 -1.29 -25.38 0.83
CA ASN A 286 -0.01 -25.97 0.43
C ASN A 286 1.16 -25.47 1.28
N ARG A 287 1.01 -24.32 1.95
CA ARG A 287 2.09 -23.71 2.73
C ARG A 287 1.55 -22.93 3.94
N ILE A 288 2.13 -23.19 5.11
CA ILE A 288 1.96 -22.38 6.32
C ILE A 288 3.31 -21.79 6.71
N THR A 289 3.38 -20.47 6.86
CA THR A 289 4.57 -19.78 7.36
C THR A 289 4.23 -19.07 8.67
N ALA A 290 4.79 -19.48 9.80
CA ALA A 290 4.48 -18.96 11.14
C ALA A 290 5.72 -18.93 12.05
N GLY A 291 6.82 -18.36 11.56
CA GLY A 291 8.16 -18.52 12.18
C GLY A 291 8.80 -19.90 11.96
N TRP A 292 8.02 -20.85 11.44
CA TRP A 292 8.46 -22.03 10.69
C TRP A 292 7.92 -21.92 9.27
N ASP A 293 8.60 -22.53 8.31
CA ASP A 293 8.09 -22.65 6.95
C ASP A 293 7.74 -24.11 6.68
N MET A 294 6.45 -24.39 6.53
CA MET A 294 5.93 -25.74 6.33
C MET A 294 5.24 -25.81 4.99
N ILE A 295 5.58 -26.82 4.20
CA ILE A 295 5.09 -27.03 2.85
C ILE A 295 4.49 -28.44 2.78
N ALA A 296 3.27 -28.56 2.28
CA ALA A 296 2.68 -29.83 1.91
C ALA A 296 3.24 -30.25 0.56
N LEU A 297 3.92 -31.39 0.50
CA LEU A 297 4.31 -32.03 -0.74
C LEU A 297 3.11 -32.84 -1.23
N THR A 298 2.23 -32.19 -1.99
CA THR A 298 1.08 -32.82 -2.65
C THR A 298 1.43 -33.30 -4.04
#